data_AF-A0AA91DJX8-F1
#
_entry.id   AF-A0AA91DJX8-F1
#
_cell.length_a   1.000
_cell.length_b   1.000
_cell.length_c   1.000
_cell.angle_alpha   90.00
_cell.angle_beta   90.00
_cell.angle_gamma   90.00
#
_symmetry.space_group_name_H-M   'P 1'
#
loop_
_entity.id
_entity.type
_entity.pdbx_description
1 polymer ?
#
loop_
_entity_poly.entity_id
_entity_poly.type
_entity_poly.pdbx_seq_one_letter_code
_entity_poly.pdbx_strand_id
1 'polypeptide(L)'
;MREKSRRKTTAGAARIGIAMFSIAACIYSTGALAQGGTTAWRCGNAYSDQPCEGGKAVRVNDSRNAQDRRDADTGTRSARTQADQMERSRLSLEKAAYDRDQRAAREARSAALAERRLALAEQKERDRARTLAAEPRKPSASFRGATSDLNTAGDAPKKKRKRKSAGSDAA
;
A
#
# COMPACT_ATOMS: atom_id res chain seq x y z
N MET A 1 7.27 31.23 66.74
CA MET A 1 6.77 30.15 65.85
C MET A 1 6.06 29.10 66.70
N ARG A 2 4.72 29.00 66.64
CA ARG A 2 4.00 27.82 67.14
C ARG A 2 2.83 27.54 66.20
N GLU A 3 3.01 26.50 65.38
CA GLU A 3 2.06 25.98 64.40
C GLU A 3 0.73 25.59 65.06
N LYS A 4 -0.37 26.10 64.50
CA LYS A 4 -1.72 25.56 64.70
C LYS A 4 -2.06 24.68 63.50
N SER A 5 -1.71 23.39 63.55
CA SER A 5 -2.17 22.42 62.55
C SER A 5 -3.45 21.73 63.02
N ARG A 6 -4.47 21.78 62.16
CA ARG A 6 -5.86 21.39 62.40
C ARG A 6 -6.00 19.87 62.48
N ARG A 7 -6.66 19.38 63.55
CA ARG A 7 -7.21 18.02 63.61
C ARG A 7 -8.27 17.86 62.50
N LYS A 8 -8.05 16.92 61.57
CA LYS A 8 -9.08 16.46 60.63
C LYS A 8 -9.40 14.98 60.90
N THR A 9 -10.68 14.77 61.10
CA THR A 9 -11.48 13.57 61.34
C THR A 9 -11.00 12.28 60.65
N THR A 10 -10.75 11.26 61.46
CA THR A 10 -10.35 9.88 61.09
C THR A 10 -11.53 8.96 60.72
N ALA A 11 -12.73 9.50 60.53
CA ALA A 11 -13.94 8.68 60.31
C ALA A 11 -14.11 8.19 58.85
N GLY A 12 -13.49 8.84 57.86
CA GLY A 12 -13.60 8.48 56.44
C GLY A 12 -12.64 7.36 56.00
N ALA A 13 -11.43 7.32 56.55
CA ALA A 13 -10.40 6.35 56.17
C ALA A 13 -10.73 4.92 56.62
N ALA A 14 -11.38 4.77 57.78
CA ALA A 14 -11.79 3.47 58.29
C ALA A 14 -12.87 2.80 57.41
N ARG A 15 -13.80 3.58 56.84
CA ARG A 15 -14.86 3.06 55.96
C ARG A 15 -14.32 2.58 54.61
N ILE A 16 -13.33 3.29 54.07
CA ILE A 16 -12.66 2.89 52.82
C ILE A 16 -11.80 1.64 53.05
N GLY A 17 -11.11 1.54 54.18
CA GLY A 17 -10.35 0.34 54.56
C GLY A 17 -11.22 -0.90 54.70
N ILE A 18 -12.38 -0.79 55.36
CA ILE A 18 -13.35 -1.89 55.52
C ILE A 18 -13.98 -2.29 54.17
N ALA A 19 -14.30 -1.32 53.30
CA ALA A 19 -14.82 -1.60 51.97
C ALA A 19 -13.79 -2.33 51.09
N MET A 20 -12.52 -1.91 51.13
CA MET A 20 -11.44 -2.58 50.40
C MET A 20 -11.15 -3.99 50.93
N PHE A 21 -11.19 -4.19 52.25
CA PHE A 21 -11.07 -5.52 52.85
C PHE A 21 -12.23 -6.44 52.48
N SER A 22 -13.46 -5.90 52.40
CA SER A 22 -14.65 -6.65 52.00
C SER A 22 -14.58 -7.08 50.54
N ILE A 23 -14.14 -6.20 49.63
CA ILE A 23 -13.95 -6.52 48.20
C ILE A 23 -12.83 -7.56 48.03
N ALA A 24 -11.71 -7.42 48.74
CA ALA A 24 -10.63 -8.41 48.71
C ALA A 24 -11.10 -9.78 49.24
N ALA A 25 -11.82 -9.83 50.35
CA ALA A 25 -12.36 -11.06 50.92
C ALA A 25 -13.38 -11.76 49.98
N CYS A 26 -14.19 -10.99 49.26
CA CYS A 26 -15.10 -11.54 48.25
C CYS A 26 -14.35 -12.23 47.10
N ILE A 27 -13.24 -11.67 46.63
CA ILE A 27 -12.44 -12.26 45.52
C ILE A 27 -11.82 -13.60 45.95
N TYR A 28 -11.32 -13.70 47.19
CA TYR A 28 -10.78 -14.97 47.73
C TYR A 28 -11.87 -16.02 47.99
N SER A 29 -13.10 -15.61 48.31
CA SER A 29 -14.22 -16.53 48.59
C SER A 29 -14.77 -17.19 47.31
N THR A 30 -14.74 -16.49 46.17
CA THR A 30 -15.11 -17.07 44.86
C THR A 30 -14.09 -18.07 44.31
N GLY A 31 -12.84 -18.04 44.76
CA GLY A 31 -11.80 -19.00 44.35
C GLY A 31 -11.94 -20.38 44.99
N ALA A 32 -12.68 -20.50 46.10
CA ALA A 32 -12.84 -21.76 46.84
C ALA A 32 -13.98 -22.65 46.30
N LEU A 33 -14.94 -22.10 45.55
CA LEU A 33 -16.02 -22.88 44.91
C LEU A 33 -15.57 -23.56 43.60
N ALA A 34 -14.39 -23.22 43.07
CA ALA A 34 -13.86 -23.80 41.84
C ALA A 34 -12.94 -25.03 42.08
N GLN A 35 -12.71 -25.42 43.33
CA GLN A 35 -11.79 -26.53 43.68
C GLN A 35 -12.50 -27.86 43.98
N GLY A 36 -13.83 -27.88 44.04
CA GLY A 36 -14.64 -29.09 44.00
C GLY A 36 -15.39 -29.13 42.68
N GLY A 37 -15.20 -30.19 41.88
CA GLY A 37 -15.65 -30.26 40.47
C GLY A 37 -17.01 -29.63 40.16
N THR A 38 -17.10 -29.00 39.00
CA THR A 38 -18.32 -28.34 38.48
C THR A 38 -19.50 -29.29 38.54
N THR A 39 -20.39 -29.06 39.51
CA THR A 39 -21.60 -29.86 39.67
C THR A 39 -22.69 -29.21 38.83
N ALA A 40 -22.97 -29.80 37.67
CA ALA A 40 -24.11 -29.41 36.85
C ALA A 40 -25.36 -30.14 37.33
N TRP A 41 -26.51 -29.50 37.28
CA TRP A 41 -27.77 -30.05 37.73
C TRP A 41 -28.63 -30.39 36.52
N ARG A 42 -29.21 -31.59 36.50
CA ARG A 42 -30.19 -31.96 35.47
C ARG A 42 -31.59 -31.64 35.97
N CYS A 43 -32.17 -30.57 35.41
CA CYS A 43 -33.50 -30.08 35.70
C CYS A 43 -34.46 -30.61 34.64
N GLY A 44 -34.99 -31.81 34.84
CA GLY A 44 -35.82 -32.49 33.83
C GLY A 44 -35.04 -32.79 32.54
N ASN A 45 -35.30 -32.01 31.48
CA ASN A 45 -34.67 -32.18 30.16
C ASN A 45 -33.53 -31.20 29.84
N ALA A 46 -33.22 -30.27 30.76
CA ALA A 46 -32.16 -29.29 30.59
C ALA A 46 -31.07 -29.45 31.66
N TYR A 47 -29.84 -29.05 31.31
CA TYR A 47 -28.72 -28.94 32.23
C TYR A 47 -28.61 -27.49 32.71
N SER A 48 -28.32 -27.29 33.99
CA SER A 48 -28.18 -25.99 34.65
C SER A 48 -26.96 -25.98 35.55
N ASP A 49 -26.24 -24.87 35.60
CA ASP A 49 -25.13 -24.67 36.56
C ASP A 49 -25.63 -24.22 37.94
N GLN A 50 -26.93 -23.95 38.08
CA GLN A 50 -27.59 -23.66 39.36
C GLN A 50 -28.48 -24.82 39.83
N PRO A 51 -28.55 -25.11 41.14
CA PRO A 51 -29.44 -26.11 41.70
C PRO A 51 -30.90 -25.74 41.45
N CYS A 52 -31.70 -26.73 41.06
CA CYS A 52 -33.12 -26.58 40.75
C CYS A 52 -33.95 -27.56 41.58
N GLU A 53 -35.20 -27.19 41.87
CA GLU A 53 -36.13 -28.05 42.62
C GLU A 53 -36.36 -29.37 41.87
N GLY A 54 -36.04 -30.49 42.53
CA GLY A 54 -36.11 -31.83 41.93
C GLY A 54 -34.95 -32.16 40.96
N GLY A 55 -33.96 -31.28 40.80
CA GLY A 55 -32.80 -31.51 39.97
C GLY A 55 -31.85 -32.55 40.55
N LYS A 56 -31.31 -33.45 39.71
CA LYS A 56 -30.23 -34.36 40.14
C LYS A 56 -28.88 -33.72 39.89
N ALA A 57 -28.04 -33.66 40.93
CA ALA A 57 -26.64 -33.27 40.81
C ALA A 57 -25.90 -34.29 39.94
N VAL A 58 -25.35 -33.83 38.84
CA VAL A 58 -24.47 -34.57 37.95
C VAL A 58 -23.06 -34.03 38.17
N ARG A 59 -22.14 -34.89 38.61
CA ARG A 59 -20.72 -34.53 38.59
C ARG A 59 -20.26 -34.49 37.14
N VAL A 60 -20.06 -33.29 36.63
CA VAL A 60 -19.40 -33.10 35.35
C VAL A 60 -17.91 -33.07 35.66
N ASN A 61 -17.23 -34.17 35.33
CA ASN A 61 -15.78 -34.23 35.40
C ASN A 61 -15.22 -33.73 34.07
N ASP A 62 -15.30 -32.41 33.86
CA ASP A 62 -14.66 -31.77 32.71
C ASP A 62 -13.15 -31.69 32.98
N SER A 63 -12.40 -32.57 32.32
CA SER A 63 -10.96 -32.69 32.51
C SER A 63 -10.15 -31.62 31.77
N ARG A 64 -10.79 -30.58 31.22
CA ARG A 64 -10.08 -29.44 30.58
C ARG A 64 -9.09 -28.84 31.57
N ASN A 65 -7.85 -29.29 31.46
CA ASN A 65 -6.81 -28.96 32.38
C ASN A 65 -6.30 -27.53 32.06
N ALA A 66 -5.85 -26.81 33.08
CA ALA A 66 -5.14 -25.55 32.87
C ALA A 66 -3.91 -25.73 31.96
N GLN A 67 -3.35 -26.95 31.91
CA GLN A 67 -2.29 -27.31 30.99
C GLN A 67 -2.75 -27.32 29.53
N ASP A 68 -3.87 -27.98 29.21
CA ASP A 68 -4.41 -28.04 27.84
C ASP A 68 -4.72 -26.64 27.30
N ARG A 69 -5.19 -25.73 28.18
CA ARG A 69 -5.41 -24.33 27.82
C ARG A 69 -4.10 -23.62 27.46
N ARG A 70 -3.05 -23.81 28.27
CA ARG A 70 -1.73 -23.20 27.99
C ARG A 70 -1.12 -23.73 26.70
N ASP A 71 -1.27 -25.03 26.44
CA ASP A 71 -0.75 -25.65 25.23
C ASP A 71 -1.51 -25.13 23.99
N ALA A 72 -2.83 -24.99 24.07
CA ALA A 72 -3.65 -24.40 23.01
C ALA A 72 -3.33 -22.91 22.76
N ASP A 73 -3.14 -22.12 23.81
CA ASP A 73 -2.73 -20.72 23.71
C ASP A 73 -1.34 -20.58 23.07
N THR A 74 -0.42 -21.48 23.42
CA THR A 74 0.94 -21.50 22.87
C THR A 74 0.92 -21.84 21.39
N GLY A 75 0.14 -22.87 20.99
CA GLY A 75 -0.09 -23.21 19.59
C GLY A 75 -0.74 -22.07 18.79
N THR A 76 -1.67 -21.34 19.41
CA THR A 76 -2.30 -20.17 18.76
C THR A 76 -1.29 -19.05 18.52
N ARG A 77 -0.40 -18.77 19.49
CA ARG A 77 0.64 -17.73 19.35
C ARG A 77 1.67 -18.08 18.29
N SER A 78 2.11 -19.34 18.25
CA SER A 78 3.07 -19.79 17.22
C SER A 78 2.45 -19.74 15.83
N ALA A 79 1.21 -20.22 15.67
CA ALA A 79 0.49 -20.17 14.40
C ALA A 79 0.30 -18.75 13.88
N ARG A 80 -0.08 -17.80 14.76
CA ARG A 80 -0.18 -16.37 14.40
C ARG A 80 1.16 -15.81 13.92
N THR A 81 2.24 -16.11 14.65
CA THR A 81 3.58 -15.63 14.30
C THR A 81 4.02 -16.20 12.94
N GLN A 82 3.74 -17.48 12.68
CA GLN A 82 4.04 -18.10 11.39
C GLN A 82 3.22 -17.48 10.25
N ALA A 83 1.94 -17.19 10.48
CA ALA A 83 1.07 -16.53 9.51
C ALA A 83 1.60 -15.12 9.16
N ASP A 84 1.97 -14.32 10.17
CA ASP A 84 2.53 -12.98 9.96
C ASP A 84 3.85 -13.03 9.18
N GLN A 85 4.70 -14.03 9.43
CA GLN A 85 5.93 -14.23 8.66
C GLN A 85 5.64 -14.58 7.20
N MET A 86 4.67 -15.48 6.96
CA MET A 86 4.26 -15.84 5.60
C MET A 86 3.68 -14.64 4.86
N GLU A 87 2.85 -13.82 5.50
CA GLU A 87 2.32 -12.60 4.90
C GLU A 87 3.44 -11.62 4.50
N ARG A 88 4.37 -11.34 5.42
CA ARG A 88 5.52 -10.47 5.12
C ARG A 88 6.36 -11.00 3.96
N SER A 89 6.56 -12.32 3.90
CA SER A 89 7.28 -12.95 2.79
C SER A 89 6.53 -12.81 1.46
N ARG A 90 5.21 -12.93 1.47
CA ARG A 90 4.37 -12.74 0.28
C ARG A 90 4.47 -11.31 -0.22
N LEU A 91 4.30 -10.34 0.67
CA LEU A 91 4.36 -8.92 0.34
C LEU A 91 5.74 -8.49 -0.18
N SER A 92 6.82 -9.04 0.37
CA SER A 92 8.17 -8.72 -0.11
C SER A 92 8.43 -9.27 -1.52
N LEU A 93 7.95 -10.48 -1.82
CA LEU A 93 8.04 -11.08 -3.15
C LEU A 93 7.18 -10.33 -4.17
N GLU A 94 5.94 -9.98 -3.81
CA GLU A 94 5.04 -9.18 -4.66
C GLU A 94 5.65 -7.81 -4.97
N LYS A 95 6.20 -7.13 -3.95
CA LYS A 95 6.89 -5.85 -4.14
C LYS A 95 8.10 -5.99 -5.07
N ALA A 96 8.93 -7.02 -4.86
CA ALA A 96 10.11 -7.24 -5.69
C ALA A 96 9.76 -7.58 -7.15
N ALA A 97 8.64 -8.30 -7.38
CA ALA A 97 8.11 -8.52 -8.73
C ALA A 97 7.63 -7.20 -9.35
N TYR A 98 6.80 -6.45 -8.63
CA TYR A 98 6.29 -5.15 -9.09
C TYR A 98 7.42 -4.16 -9.43
N ASP A 99 8.46 -4.08 -8.61
CA ASP A 99 9.60 -3.19 -8.87
C ASP A 99 10.42 -3.63 -10.09
N ARG A 100 10.51 -4.94 -10.38
CA ARG A 100 11.13 -5.45 -11.62
C ARG A 100 10.29 -5.09 -12.83
N ASP A 101 8.98 -5.30 -12.77
CA ASP A 101 8.07 -4.97 -13.86
C ASP A 101 8.08 -3.47 -14.16
N GLN A 102 8.11 -2.63 -13.12
CA GLN A 102 8.19 -1.18 -13.29
C GLN A 102 9.50 -0.72 -13.90
N ARG A 103 10.64 -1.36 -13.56
CA ARG A 103 11.91 -1.08 -14.21
C ARG A 103 11.88 -1.49 -15.69
N ALA A 104 11.42 -2.71 -15.98
CA ALA A 104 11.29 -3.20 -17.36
C ALA A 104 10.38 -2.29 -18.20
N ALA A 105 9.26 -1.83 -17.64
CA ALA A 105 8.34 -0.91 -18.32
C ALA A 105 8.99 0.46 -18.61
N ARG A 106 9.80 0.99 -17.68
CA ARG A 106 10.53 2.25 -17.88
C ARG A 106 11.61 2.11 -18.95
N GLU A 107 12.35 1.01 -18.93
CA GLU A 107 13.38 0.69 -19.92
C GLU A 107 12.79 0.48 -21.31
N ALA A 108 11.66 -0.22 -21.43
CA ALA A 108 10.96 -0.37 -22.70
C ALA A 108 10.50 0.99 -23.27
N ARG A 109 9.98 1.86 -22.40
CA ARG A 109 9.58 3.22 -22.81
C ARG A 109 10.77 4.07 -23.25
N SER A 110 11.88 4.02 -22.52
CA SER A 110 13.07 4.79 -22.87
C SER A 110 13.71 4.27 -24.16
N ALA A 111 13.75 2.96 -24.37
CA ALA A 111 14.20 2.34 -25.61
C ALA A 111 13.33 2.76 -26.80
N ALA A 112 12.00 2.67 -26.68
CA ALA A 112 11.07 3.10 -27.74
C ALA A 112 11.23 4.59 -28.10
N LEU A 113 11.49 5.45 -27.11
CA LEU A 113 11.78 6.88 -27.37
C LEU A 113 13.13 7.08 -28.05
N ALA A 114 14.15 6.30 -27.69
CA ALA A 114 15.46 6.34 -28.34
C ALA A 114 15.36 5.89 -29.80
N GLU A 115 14.67 4.79 -30.08
CA GLU A 115 14.39 4.31 -31.44
C GLU A 115 13.66 5.36 -32.27
N ARG A 116 12.62 6.00 -31.71
CA ARG A 116 11.90 7.08 -32.39
C ARG A 116 12.81 8.26 -32.73
N ARG A 117 13.72 8.62 -31.83
CA ARG A 117 14.70 9.71 -32.08
C ARG A 117 15.67 9.35 -33.19
N LEU A 118 16.16 8.11 -33.22
CA LEU A 118 17.04 7.63 -34.29
C LEU A 118 16.32 7.58 -35.63
N ALA A 119 15.08 7.07 -35.67
CA ALA A 119 14.27 7.03 -36.89
C ALA A 119 13.99 8.45 -37.44
N LEU A 120 13.71 9.43 -36.58
CA LEU A 120 13.53 10.82 -36.97
C LEU A 120 14.84 11.46 -37.48
N ALA A 121 15.98 11.13 -36.85
CA ALA A 121 17.28 11.59 -37.31
C ALA A 121 17.61 11.02 -38.70
N GLU A 122 17.36 9.72 -38.91
CA GLU A 122 17.54 9.07 -40.21
C GLU A 122 16.63 9.67 -41.29
N GLN A 123 15.35 9.93 -40.97
CA GLN A 123 14.45 10.62 -41.90
C GLN A 123 15.00 11.98 -42.32
N LYS A 124 15.48 12.76 -41.35
CA LYS A 124 16.04 14.09 -41.61
C LYS A 124 17.28 14.03 -42.50
N GLU A 125 18.15 13.04 -42.32
CA GLU A 125 19.31 12.83 -43.19
C GLU A 125 18.90 12.40 -44.61
N ARG A 126 17.90 11.52 -44.74
CA ARG A 126 17.34 11.14 -46.04
C ARG A 126 16.73 12.34 -46.77
N ASP A 127 16.01 13.20 -46.04
CA ASP A 127 15.43 14.42 -46.61
C ASP A 127 16.51 15.41 -47.05
N ARG A 128 17.57 15.59 -46.24
CA ARG A 128 18.75 16.40 -46.62
C ARG A 128 19.38 15.87 -47.90
N ALA A 129 19.65 14.57 -47.97
CA ALA A 129 20.21 13.94 -49.16
C ALA A 129 19.31 14.12 -50.39
N ARG A 130 17.98 13.98 -50.23
CA ARG A 130 17.01 14.26 -51.31
C ARG A 130 17.04 15.71 -51.77
N THR A 131 17.11 16.67 -50.84
CA THR A 131 17.17 18.10 -51.21
C THR A 131 18.45 18.44 -51.96
N LEU A 132 19.60 17.90 -51.55
CA LEU A 132 20.88 18.10 -52.24
C LEU A 132 20.91 17.43 -53.62
N ALA A 133 20.27 16.27 -53.78
CA ALA A 133 20.15 15.59 -55.08
C ALA A 133 19.16 16.29 -56.02
N ALA A 134 18.12 16.93 -55.49
CA ALA A 134 17.12 17.67 -56.26
C ALA A 134 17.60 19.08 -56.68
N GLU A 135 18.70 19.59 -56.10
CA GLU A 135 19.26 20.87 -56.52
C GLU A 135 19.77 20.74 -57.95
N PRO A 136 19.21 21.50 -58.92
CA PRO A 136 19.62 21.39 -60.30
C PRO A 136 21.09 21.74 -60.41
N ARG A 137 21.91 20.79 -60.89
CA ARG A 137 23.33 21.03 -61.17
C ARG A 137 23.40 22.27 -62.06
N LYS A 138 24.09 23.32 -61.58
CA LYS A 138 24.41 24.49 -62.41
C LYS A 138 24.99 23.96 -63.72
N PRO A 139 24.43 24.29 -64.89
CA PRO A 139 25.01 23.88 -66.15
C PRO A 139 26.45 24.40 -66.16
N SER A 140 27.42 23.48 -66.09
CA SER A 140 28.83 23.80 -66.31
C SER A 140 28.89 24.56 -67.63
N ALA A 141 29.55 25.71 -67.61
CA ALA A 141 29.64 26.64 -68.72
C ALA A 141 29.60 25.89 -70.05
N SER A 142 28.45 25.98 -70.74
CA SER A 142 28.33 25.43 -72.08
C SER A 142 29.44 26.06 -72.91
N PHE A 143 30.19 25.21 -73.61
CA PHE A 143 31.13 25.62 -74.63
C PHE A 143 30.40 26.57 -75.59
N ARG A 144 30.64 27.88 -75.43
CA ARG A 144 30.13 28.90 -76.35
C ARG A 144 30.97 28.81 -77.62
N GLY A 145 30.57 27.94 -78.53
CA GLY A 145 30.93 28.07 -79.94
C GLY A 145 30.35 29.39 -80.44
N ALA A 146 31.21 30.25 -80.98
CA ALA A 146 30.84 31.56 -81.49
C ALA A 146 29.80 31.44 -82.62
N THR A 147 28.55 31.82 -82.36
CA THR A 147 27.62 32.33 -83.38
C THR A 147 26.70 33.37 -82.76
N SER A 148 26.92 34.60 -83.23
CA SER A 148 25.97 35.68 -83.53
C SER A 148 24.51 35.60 -83.04
N ASP A 149 24.10 36.73 -82.44
CA ASP A 149 22.83 37.44 -82.61
C ASP A 149 21.69 37.36 -81.57
N LEU A 150 21.41 38.56 -81.04
CA LEU A 150 20.11 39.19 -80.79
C LEU A 150 19.28 38.83 -79.52
N ASN A 151 19.22 39.86 -78.67
CA ASN A 151 18.09 40.32 -77.85
C ASN A 151 17.90 39.78 -76.42
N THR A 152 18.43 40.59 -75.50
CA THR A 152 18.08 40.74 -74.08
C THR A 152 16.75 41.49 -73.90
N ALA A 153 15.94 41.05 -72.93
CA ALA A 153 14.88 41.73 -72.16
C ALA A 153 13.61 40.85 -72.12
N GLY A 154 12.91 40.62 -71.02
CA GLY A 154 12.95 41.16 -69.67
C GLY A 154 11.79 40.54 -68.88
N ASP A 155 11.87 40.65 -67.57
CA ASP A 155 11.13 39.98 -66.50
C ASP A 155 9.59 39.99 -66.51
N ALA A 156 8.98 38.94 -65.92
CA ALA A 156 8.05 38.94 -64.75
C ALA A 156 7.03 37.76 -64.78
N PRO A 157 6.32 37.38 -63.68
CA PRO A 157 6.34 37.90 -62.30
C PRO A 157 6.49 36.82 -61.17
N LYS A 158 6.99 37.28 -60.00
CA LYS A 158 7.01 36.52 -58.73
C LYS A 158 5.62 36.52 -58.05
N LYS A 159 4.99 35.35 -57.91
CA LYS A 159 3.81 35.15 -57.05
C LYS A 159 4.21 35.21 -55.56
N LYS A 160 3.81 36.28 -54.86
CA LYS A 160 3.91 36.39 -53.40
C LYS A 160 2.96 35.38 -52.74
N ARG A 161 3.51 34.38 -52.02
CA ARG A 161 2.73 33.56 -51.07
C ARG A 161 2.64 34.30 -49.73
N LYS A 162 1.40 34.57 -49.33
CA LYS A 162 0.99 35.16 -48.05
C LYS A 162 1.45 34.27 -46.89
N ARG A 163 2.24 34.82 -45.97
CA ARG A 163 2.55 34.21 -44.67
C ARG A 163 1.26 34.14 -43.85
N LYS A 164 0.89 32.94 -43.40
CA LYS A 164 -0.15 32.76 -42.38
C LYS A 164 0.52 32.86 -41.02
N SER A 165 0.18 33.90 -40.27
CA SER A 165 0.51 34.05 -38.85
C SER A 165 -0.18 32.92 -38.08
N ALA A 166 0.60 32.12 -37.37
CA ALA A 166 0.10 31.26 -36.30
C ALA A 166 0.22 32.05 -35.00
N GLY A 167 -0.88 32.69 -34.61
CA GLY A 167 -1.17 33.02 -33.24
C GLY A 167 -2.34 32.16 -32.82
N SER A 168 -2.15 31.29 -31.84
CA SER A 168 -3.18 30.91 -30.87
C SER A 168 -2.51 30.19 -29.71
N ASP A 169 -2.85 30.71 -28.55
CA ASP A 169 -2.57 30.22 -27.22
C ASP A 169 -3.04 28.78 -27.00
N ALA A 170 -2.31 28.06 -26.15
CA ALA A 170 -2.89 27.05 -25.28
C ALA A 170 -2.05 26.98 -24.00
N ALA A 171 -2.69 27.44 -22.93
CA ALA A 171 -2.35 27.17 -21.54
C ALA A 171 -2.56 25.69 -21.19
#